data_AF-A0A955JEF7-F1
#
_entry.id   AF-A0A955JEF7-F1
#
_cell.length_a   1.000
_cell.length_b   1.000
_cell.length_c   1.000
_cell.angle_alpha   90.00
_cell.angle_beta   90.00
_cell.angle_gamma   90.00
#
_symmetry.space_group_name_H-M   'P 1'
#
loop_
_entity.id
_entity.type
_entity.pdbx_description
1 polymer ?
#
loop_
_entity_poly.entity_id
_entity_poly.type
_entity_poly.pdbx_seq_one_letter_code
_entity_poly.pdbx_strand_id
1 'polypeptide(L)'
;AMNIGLGLMITLSLLPVGILQTLASIDVGLWHARSADFLKTDLIQNLRWLRIIGDTVFLSGVAAFAWFVMGLWTGSSLKPVEKVPTTEAPRKAGDPDRTREPVGV
;
A
#
# COMPACT_ATOMS: atom_id res chain seq x y z
N ALA A 1 3.00 0.71 4.73
CA ALA A 1 4.31 0.18 4.31
C ALA A 1 4.58 0.39 2.82
N MET A 2 3.71 -0.07 1.90
CA MET A 2 3.98 -0.01 0.45
C MET A 2 4.25 1.39 -0.11
N ASN A 3 3.40 2.39 0.16
CA ASN A 3 3.62 3.77 -0.33
C ASN A 3 4.92 4.39 0.20
N ILE A 4 5.26 4.10 1.47
CA ILE A 4 6.49 4.57 2.09
C ILE A 4 7.70 3.89 1.44
N GLY A 5 7.67 2.57 1.27
CA GLY A 5 8.73 1.84 0.59
C GLY A 5 8.96 2.33 -0.84
N LEU A 6 7.87 2.57 -1.59
CA LEU A 6 7.94 3.11 -2.94
C LEU A 6 8.55 4.52 -2.97
N GLY A 7 8.09 5.42 -2.09
CA GLY A 7 8.66 6.76 -1.98
C GLY A 7 10.14 6.75 -1.61
N LEU A 8 10.54 5.85 -0.72
CA LEU A 8 11.93 5.70 -0.28
C LEU A 8 12.84 5.20 -1.41
N MET A 9 12.39 4.24 -2.22
CA MET A 9 13.13 3.79 -3.42
C MET A 9 13.35 4.92 -4.43
N ILE A 10 12.29 5.70 -4.68
CA ILE A 10 12.33 6.76 -5.68
C ILE A 10 13.31 7.85 -5.24
N THR A 11 13.12 8.37 -4.04
CA THR A 11 13.89 9.52 -3.53
C THR A 11 15.36 9.17 -3.29
N LEU A 12 15.65 7.99 -2.73
CA LEU A 12 17.02 7.65 -2.33
C LEU A 12 17.87 7.07 -3.46
N SER A 13 17.27 6.39 -4.44
CA SER A 13 18.02 5.65 -5.46
C SER A 13 17.66 6.06 -6.88
N LEU A 14 16.40 5.88 -7.30
CA LEU A 14 16.02 6.04 -8.71
C LEU A 14 16.15 7.48 -9.21
N LEU A 15 15.71 8.45 -8.42
CA LEU A 15 15.77 9.87 -8.77
C LEU A 15 17.22 10.39 -8.85
N PRO A 16 18.08 10.21 -7.84
CA PRO A 16 19.47 10.69 -7.93
C PRO A 16 20.26 9.98 -9.04
N VAL A 17 20.09 8.66 -9.21
CA VAL A 17 20.73 7.93 -10.31
C VAL A 17 20.24 8.44 -11.67
N GLY A 18 18.93 8.68 -11.83
CA GLY A 18 18.35 9.21 -13.06
C GLY A 18 18.84 10.60 -13.43
N ILE A 19 18.99 11.50 -12.44
CA ILE A 19 19.57 12.83 -12.65
C ILE A 19 21.01 12.70 -13.14
N LEU A 20 21.84 11.90 -12.46
CA LEU A 20 23.24 11.70 -12.85
C LEU A 20 23.37 11.09 -14.25
N GLN A 21 22.52 10.13 -14.59
CA GLN A 21 22.47 9.55 -15.94
C GLN A 21 22.05 10.59 -16.99
N THR A 22 21.11 11.48 -16.66
CA THR A 22 20.64 12.52 -17.58
C THR A 22 21.73 13.56 -17.82
N LEU A 23 22.43 14.00 -16.77
CA LEU A 23 23.56 14.94 -16.90
C LEU A 23 24.69 14.32 -17.73
N ALA A 24 25.10 13.08 -17.43
CA ALA A 24 26.12 12.37 -18.21
C ALA A 24 25.71 12.18 -19.68
N SER A 25 24.41 11.99 -19.93
CA SER A 25 23.87 11.87 -21.29
C SER A 25 23.90 13.21 -22.06
N ILE A 26 23.83 14.35 -21.37
CA ILE A 26 23.92 15.68 -21.99
C ILE A 26 25.38 16.02 -22.30
N ASP A 27 26.28 15.76 -21.35
CA ASP A 27 27.69 16.17 -21.47
C ASP A 27 28.49 15.30 -22.44
N VAL A 28 28.29 13.98 -22.40
CA VAL A 28 29.13 13.00 -23.15
C VAL A 28 28.31 12.16 -24.12
N GLY A 29 26.98 12.13 -23.96
CA GLY A 29 26.06 11.34 -24.78
C GLY A 29 25.56 10.08 -24.09
N LEU A 30 24.43 9.55 -24.59
CA LEU A 30 23.74 8.39 -24.00
C LEU A 30 24.61 7.13 -23.93
N TRP A 31 25.53 6.96 -24.90
CA TRP A 31 26.45 5.84 -24.96
C TRP A 31 27.35 5.78 -23.71
N HIS A 32 27.77 6.93 -23.18
CA HIS A 32 28.56 7.03 -21.97
C HIS A 32 27.69 6.89 -20.71
N ALA A 33 26.51 7.51 -20.67
CA ALA A 33 25.58 7.38 -19.55
C ALA A 33 25.10 5.94 -19.29
N ARG A 34 25.09 5.09 -20.33
CA ARG A 34 24.83 3.64 -20.23
C ARG A 34 26.08 2.77 -20.23
N SER A 35 27.27 3.36 -20.27
CA SER A 35 28.52 2.60 -20.27
C SER A 35 28.74 1.89 -18.93
N ALA A 36 29.46 0.77 -18.98
CA ALA A 36 29.82 0.02 -17.78
C ALA A 36 30.73 0.84 -16.85
N ASP A 37 31.57 1.73 -17.39
CA ASP A 37 32.44 2.60 -16.60
C ASP A 37 31.63 3.57 -15.74
N PHE A 38 30.61 4.21 -16.32
CA PHE A 38 29.73 5.12 -15.57
C PHE A 38 28.92 4.37 -14.48
N LEU A 39 28.36 3.20 -14.81
CA LEU A 39 27.55 2.40 -13.88
C LEU A 39 28.36 1.73 -12.77
N LYS A 40 29.67 1.52 -12.97
CA LYS A 40 30.58 0.96 -11.98
C LYS A 40 31.15 2.01 -11.01
N THR A 41 30.92 3.29 -11.26
CA THR A 41 31.34 4.37 -10.36
C THR A 41 30.79 4.14 -8.95
N ASP A 42 31.65 4.32 -7.93
CA ASP A 42 31.32 4.08 -6.52
C ASP A 42 30.05 4.80 -6.07
N LEU A 43 29.81 6.01 -6.59
CA LEU A 43 28.61 6.79 -6.28
C LEU A 43 27.32 6.12 -6.78
N ILE A 44 27.31 5.58 -8.00
CA ILE A 44 26.15 4.85 -8.54
C ILE A 44 25.95 3.52 -7.79
N GLN A 45 27.04 2.85 -7.40
CA GLN A 45 26.98 1.63 -6.59
C GLN A 45 26.40 1.89 -5.20
N ASN A 46 26.81 2.98 -4.53
CA ASN A 46 26.28 3.37 -3.23
C ASN A 46 24.78 3.71 -3.30
N LEU A 47 24.35 4.45 -4.33
CA LEU A 47 22.92 4.74 -4.55
C LEU A 47 22.10 3.48 -4.84
N ARG A 48 22.70 2.46 -5.49
CA ARG A 48 22.06 1.16 -5.71
C ARG A 48 21.93 0.37 -4.41
N TRP A 49 22.95 0.39 -3.56
CA TRP A 49 22.88 -0.23 -2.23
C TRP A 49 21.82 0.42 -1.34
N LEU A 50 21.70 1.74 -1.41
CA LEU A 50 20.68 2.49 -0.67
C LEU A 50 19.25 2.07 -1.03
N ARG A 51 19.04 1.55 -2.25
CA ARG A 51 17.75 1.00 -2.70
C ARG A 51 17.26 -0.16 -1.85
N ILE A 52 18.16 -0.99 -1.33
CA ILE A 52 17.82 -2.20 -0.55
C ILE A 52 17.00 -1.83 0.69
N ILE A 53 17.23 -0.64 1.25
CA ILE A 53 16.45 -0.12 2.39
C ILE A 53 14.98 0.07 1.98
N GLY A 54 14.74 0.69 0.82
CA GLY A 54 13.39 0.87 0.27
C GLY A 54 12.73 -0.46 -0.10
N ASP A 55 13.50 -1.36 -0.73
CA ASP A 55 13.04 -2.70 -1.13
C ASP A 55 12.57 -3.51 0.08
N THR A 56 13.29 -3.45 1.20
CA THR A 56 12.93 -4.16 2.43
C THR A 56 11.62 -3.65 3.04
N VAL A 57 11.45 -2.32 3.11
CA VAL A 57 10.22 -1.69 3.63
C VAL A 57 9.03 -2.01 2.72
N PHE A 58 9.21 -1.95 1.41
CA PHE A 58 8.15 -2.29 0.45
C PHE A 58 7.77 -3.77 0.53
N LEU A 59 8.75 -4.67 0.56
CA LEU A 59 8.54 -6.11 0.62
C LEU A 59 7.76 -6.54 1.86
N SER A 60 8.02 -5.92 3.02
CA SER A 60 7.23 -6.16 4.24
C SER A 60 5.74 -5.83 4.05
N GLY A 61 5.44 -4.75 3.32
CA GLY A 61 4.07 -4.36 2.99
C GLY A 61 3.39 -5.33 2.02
N VAL A 62 4.13 -5.78 1.01
CA VAL A 62 3.64 -6.79 0.05
C VAL A 62 3.39 -8.12 0.76
N ALA A 63 4.29 -8.56 1.64
CA ALA A 63 4.13 -9.80 2.39
C ALA A 63 2.87 -9.78 3.28
N ALA A 64 2.63 -8.67 3.99
CA ALA A 64 1.42 -8.49 4.80
C ALA A 64 0.15 -8.52 3.94
N PHE A 65 0.18 -7.88 2.77
CA PHE A 65 -0.94 -7.89 1.82
C PHE A 65 -1.18 -9.28 1.24
N ALA A 66 -0.13 -9.99 0.81
CA ALA A 66 -0.22 -11.35 0.29
C ALA A 66 -0.79 -12.30 1.35
N TRP A 67 -0.36 -12.19 2.61
CA TRP A 67 -0.91 -12.95 3.72
C TRP A 67 -2.41 -12.72 3.90
N PHE A 68 -2.84 -11.45 3.86
CA PHE A 68 -4.25 -11.09 3.96
C PHE A 68 -5.07 -11.68 2.80
N VAL A 69 -4.59 -11.57 1.56
CA VAL A 69 -5.26 -12.11 0.37
C VAL A 69 -5.33 -13.64 0.42
N MET A 70 -4.26 -14.31 0.83
CA MET A 70 -4.28 -15.75 1.06
C MET A 70 -5.35 -16.12 2.11
N GLY A 71 -5.42 -15.39 3.23
CA GLY A 71 -6.46 -15.60 4.25
C GLY A 71 -7.89 -15.39 3.77
N LEU A 72 -8.12 -14.46 2.82
CA LEU A 72 -9.42 -14.30 2.15
C LEU A 72 -9.75 -15.50 1.27
N TRP A 73 -8.77 -15.98 0.50
CA TRP A 73 -8.95 -17.13 -0.38
C TRP A 73 -9.27 -18.42 0.39
N THR A 74 -8.65 -18.62 1.57
CA THR A 74 -8.90 -19.80 2.41
C THR A 74 -10.20 -19.71 3.24
N GLY A 75 -10.99 -18.65 3.11
CA GLY A 75 -12.31 -18.53 3.74
C GLY A 75 -12.33 -18.17 5.23
N SER A 76 -11.19 -17.85 5.83
CA SER A 76 -11.09 -17.58 7.28
C SER A 76 -11.54 -16.17 7.71
N SER A 77 -12.03 -15.33 6.79
CA SER A 77 -12.34 -13.92 7.06
C SER A 77 -13.82 -13.53 6.98
N LEU A 78 -14.72 -14.48 6.73
CA LEU A 78 -16.16 -14.21 6.80
C LEU A 78 -16.60 -14.33 8.25
N LYS A 79 -16.71 -13.20 8.98
CA LYS A 79 -17.50 -13.18 10.21
C LYS A 79 -18.96 -13.41 9.81
N PRO A 80 -19.64 -14.45 10.31
CA PRO A 80 -21.06 -14.58 10.11
C PRO A 80 -21.71 -13.31 10.64
N VAL A 81 -22.40 -12.57 9.77
CA VAL A 81 -23.25 -11.46 10.19
C VAL A 81 -24.30 -12.08 11.09
N GLU A 82 -24.20 -11.79 12.39
CA GLU A 82 -25.21 -12.19 13.35
C GLU A 82 -26.52 -11.57 12.89
N LYS A 83 -27.45 -12.44 12.46
CA LYS A 83 -28.76 -12.01 11.99
C LYS A 83 -29.43 -11.32 13.17
N VAL A 84 -29.60 -10.01 13.09
CA VAL A 84 -30.46 -9.27 14.01
C VAL A 84 -31.80 -10.03 14.03
N PRO A 85 -32.26 -10.50 15.20
CA PRO A 85 -33.51 -11.24 15.28
C PRO A 85 -34.58 -10.37 14.67
N THR A 86 -35.10 -10.78 13.52
CA THR A 86 -36.29 -10.17 12.93
C THR A 86 -37.49 -10.63 13.74
N THR A 87 -37.51 -10.25 15.02
CA THR A 87 -38.64 -10.46 15.93
C THR A 87 -39.64 -9.31 15.82
N GLU A 88 -39.32 -8.25 15.08
CA GLU A 88 -40.30 -7.22 14.76
C GLU A 88 -40.82 -7.45 13.34
N ALA A 89 -41.75 -8.40 13.22
CA ALA A 89 -42.76 -8.34 12.16
C ALA A 89 -43.39 -6.94 12.20
N PRO A 90 -43.76 -6.33 11.05
CA PRO A 90 -44.28 -4.97 11.03
C PRO A 90 -45.39 -4.82 12.07
N ARG A 91 -45.09 -4.13 13.18
CA ARG A 91 -46.03 -3.92 14.29
C ARG A 91 -47.28 -3.32 13.68
N LYS A 92 -48.40 -4.04 13.78
CA LYS A 92 -49.67 -3.66 13.20
C LYS A 92 -50.06 -2.27 13.74
N ALA A 93 -50.55 -1.40 12.86
CA ALA A 93 -51.14 -0.14 13.27
C ALA A 93 -52.36 -0.44 14.15
N GLY A 94 -52.17 -0.40 15.48
CA GLY A 94 -53.12 -0.90 16.48
C GLY A 94 -52.47 -1.58 17.68
N ASP A 95 -51.14 -1.74 17.70
CA ASP A 95 -50.42 -2.25 18.89
C ASP A 95 -50.69 -1.35 20.12
N PRO A 96 -51.29 -1.88 21.20
CA PRO A 96 -51.57 -1.11 22.43
C PRO A 96 -50.30 -0.61 23.15
N ASP A 97 -49.13 -1.12 22.78
CA ASP A 97 -47.84 -0.67 23.30
C ASP A 97 -47.35 0.62 22.61
N ARG A 98 -47.86 0.95 21.41
CA ARG A 98 -47.48 2.18 20.66
C ARG A 98 -47.83 3.47 21.42
N THR A 99 -48.89 3.47 22.22
CA THR A 99 -49.35 4.65 22.97
C THR A 99 -48.64 4.83 24.31
N ARG A 100 -47.68 3.95 24.64
CA ARG A 100 -46.94 3.96 25.91
C ARG A 100 -45.56 4.61 25.79
N GLU A 101 -45.16 5.04 24.61
CA GLU A 101 -44.00 5.91 24.48
C GLU A 101 -44.30 7.25 25.17
N PRO A 102 -43.47 7.71 26.12
CA PRO A 102 -43.63 9.04 26.68
C PRO A 102 -43.37 10.03 25.56
N VAL A 103 -44.43 10.70 25.09
CA VAL A 103 -44.31 11.86 24.21
C VAL A 103 -43.50 12.89 24.99
N GLY A 104 -42.25 13.07 24.58
CA GLY A 104 -41.31 13.96 25.25
C GLY A 104 -41.93 15.34 25.44
N VAL A 105 -42.03 15.74 26.71
CA VAL A 105 -42.12 17.13 27.18
C VAL A 105 -40.71 17.68 27.35
#